data_AF-A0A848XAY7-F1
#
_entry.id   AF-A0A848XAY7-F1
#
_cell.length_a   1.000
_cell.length_b   1.000
_cell.length_c   1.000
_cell.angle_alpha   90.00
_cell.angle_beta   90.00
_cell.angle_gamma   90.00
#
_symmetry.space_group_name_H-M   'P 1'
#
loop_
_entity.id
_entity.type
_entity.pdbx_description
1 polymer ?
#
loop_
_entity_poly.entity_id
_entity_poly.type
_entity_poly.pdbx_seq_one_letter_code
_entity_poly.pdbx_strand_id
1 'polypeptide(L)'
;MKWVRLVATGMAWAVVYNGLWLLAWITFMRREWTEAAGASGESMPWTLEFWAVWIPVTVAFGFAVGGHLLSRPADDDTRRAAWAASLVIWVPGTIGMAFVPGLTPRIMVLDGVVNLVAVLVASLVVTGGMGRLLGPDASENTP
;
A
#
# COMPACT_ATOMS: atom_id res chain seq x y z
N MET A 1 3.17 -24.23 -5.61
CA MET A 1 3.96 -23.01 -5.31
C MET A 1 3.15 -21.70 -5.33
N LYS A 2 1.96 -21.66 -5.97
CA LYS A 2 1.09 -20.47 -6.04
C LYS A 2 0.74 -19.80 -4.70
N TRP A 3 0.42 -20.59 -3.67
CA TRP A 3 0.07 -20.06 -2.33
C TRP A 3 1.24 -19.35 -1.65
N VAL A 4 2.44 -19.94 -1.71
CA VAL A 4 3.66 -19.32 -1.15
C VAL A 4 3.98 -18.02 -1.87
N ARG A 5 3.85 -18.00 -3.20
CA ARG A 5 4.04 -16.80 -4.02
C ARG A 5 3.03 -15.70 -3.67
N LEU A 6 1.76 -16.04 -3.46
CA LEU A 6 0.74 -15.09 -3.01
C LEU A 6 1.07 -14.51 -1.64
N VAL A 7 1.44 -15.36 -0.67
CA VAL A 7 1.79 -14.93 0.69
C VAL A 7 3.00 -14.01 0.67
N ALA A 8 4.08 -14.41 -0.02
CA ALA A 8 5.28 -13.60 -0.15
C ALA A 8 4.97 -12.26 -0.81
N THR A 9 4.15 -12.27 -1.87
CA THR A 9 3.73 -11.06 -2.59
C THR A 9 2.96 -10.10 -1.70
N GLY A 10 1.95 -10.59 -0.98
CA GLY A 10 1.15 -9.72 -0.12
C GLY A 10 1.94 -9.16 1.06
N MET A 11 2.82 -9.96 1.66
CA MET A 11 3.70 -9.50 2.74
C MET A 11 4.70 -8.47 2.24
N ALA A 12 5.33 -8.70 1.08
CA ALA A 12 6.25 -7.74 0.49
C ALA A 12 5.56 -6.41 0.14
N TRP A 13 4.34 -6.48 -0.41
CA TRP A 13 3.53 -5.30 -0.67
C TRP A 13 3.29 -4.49 0.62
N ALA A 14 2.83 -5.15 1.68
CA ALA A 14 2.53 -4.49 2.95
C ALA A 14 3.77 -3.87 3.60
N VAL A 15 4.92 -4.56 3.54
CA VAL A 15 6.20 -4.03 4.05
C VAL A 15 6.64 -2.80 3.28
N VAL A 16 6.60 -2.83 1.94
CA VAL A 16 6.99 -1.68 1.11
C VAL A 16 6.06 -0.50 1.36
N TYR A 17 4.75 -0.75 1.39
CA TYR A 17 3.75 0.27 1.64
C TYR A 17 3.96 0.98 2.99
N ASN A 18 3.99 0.21 4.09
CA ASN A 18 4.15 0.76 5.44
C ASN A 18 5.53 1.38 5.63
N GLY A 19 6.58 0.81 5.02
CA GLY A 19 7.94 1.35 5.09
C GLY A 19 8.05 2.74 4.43
N LEU A 20 7.42 2.94 3.27
CA LEU A 20 7.40 4.24 2.60
C LEU A 20 6.59 5.28 3.39
N TRP A 21 5.45 4.89 3.94
CA TRP A 21 4.66 5.77 4.79
C TRP A 21 5.42 6.16 6.07
N LEU A 22 6.06 5.18 6.75
CA LEU A 22 6.94 5.42 7.90
C LEU A 22 8.12 6.35 7.56
N LEU A 23 8.73 6.16 6.40
CA LEU A 23 9.81 7.03 5.93
C LEU A 23 9.33 8.47 5.74
N ALA A 24 8.18 8.66 5.07
CA ALA A 24 7.56 9.97 4.90
C ALA A 24 7.19 10.61 6.25
N TRP A 25 6.70 9.80 7.19
CA TRP A 25 6.44 10.20 8.57
C TRP A 25 7.67 10.82 9.22
N ILE A 26 8.77 10.06 9.29
CA ILE A 26 9.99 10.47 9.98
C ILE A 26 10.65 11.67 9.30
N THR A 27 10.54 11.78 7.98
CA THR A 27 11.27 12.80 7.20
C THR A 27 10.57 14.15 7.15
N PHE A 28 9.26 14.20 6.88
CA PHE A 28 8.57 15.50 6.70
C PHE A 28 7.13 15.57 7.21
N MET A 29 6.41 14.46 7.34
CA MET A 29 5.00 14.50 7.76
C MET A 29 4.81 14.69 9.26
N ARG A 30 5.73 14.21 10.11
CA ARG A 30 5.58 14.27 11.58
C ARG A 30 5.27 15.68 12.09
N ARG A 31 5.97 16.68 11.56
CA ARG A 31 5.80 18.08 11.97
C ARG A 31 4.39 18.58 11.63
N GLU A 32 3.97 18.35 10.40
CA GLU A 32 2.64 18.76 9.90
C GLU A 32 1.51 18.14 10.73
N TRP A 33 1.60 16.84 11.00
CA TRP A 33 0.63 16.14 11.85
C TRP A 33 0.62 16.62 13.30
N THR A 34 1.77 16.98 13.84
CA THR A 34 1.85 17.53 15.22
C THR A 34 1.19 18.91 15.29
N GLU A 35 1.43 19.76 14.28
CA GLU A 35 0.82 21.09 14.19
C GLU A 35 -0.71 21.00 14.07
N ALA A 36 -1.24 20.07 13.26
CA ALA A 36 -2.68 19.89 13.17
C ALA A 36 -3.31 19.25 14.41
N ALA A 37 -2.67 18.24 15.01
CA ALA A 37 -3.17 17.63 16.25
C ALA A 37 -3.26 18.66 17.39
N GLY A 38 -2.28 19.57 17.48
CA GLY A 38 -2.31 20.68 18.43
C GLY A 38 -3.46 21.67 18.19
N ALA A 39 -3.90 21.83 16.94
CA ALA A 39 -4.98 22.74 16.57
C ALA A 39 -6.37 22.11 16.68
N SER A 40 -6.50 20.80 16.45
CA SER A 40 -7.79 20.08 16.46
C SER A 40 -8.09 19.39 17.80
N GLY A 41 -7.09 19.18 18.65
CA GLY A 41 -7.23 18.38 19.87
C GLY A 41 -7.37 16.88 19.62
N GLU A 42 -7.18 16.42 18.37
CA GLU A 42 -7.31 15.02 17.99
C GLU A 42 -6.00 14.23 18.11
N SER A 43 -6.13 12.89 18.11
CA SER A 43 -5.03 11.94 18.23
C SER A 43 -4.20 11.82 16.94
N MET A 44 -2.88 11.82 17.10
CA MET A 44 -1.93 11.48 16.03
C MET A 44 -2.12 10.03 15.57
N PRO A 45 -1.74 9.68 14.31
CA PRO A 45 -1.84 8.32 13.78
C PRO A 45 -0.86 7.31 14.44
N TRP A 46 -0.21 7.67 15.55
CA TRP A 46 0.75 6.82 16.28
C TRP A 46 0.17 6.21 17.55
N THR A 47 -1.12 5.94 17.56
CA THR A 47 -1.75 5.19 18.64
C THR A 47 -1.69 3.69 18.36
N LEU A 48 -1.64 2.88 19.41
CA LEU A 48 -1.63 1.42 19.28
C LEU A 48 -2.88 0.92 18.56
N GLU A 49 -4.04 1.54 18.85
CA GLU A 49 -5.33 1.19 18.27
C GLU A 49 -5.33 1.40 16.76
N PHE A 50 -4.75 2.50 16.28
CA PHE A 50 -4.64 2.77 14.85
C PHE A 50 -3.82 1.69 14.14
N TRP A 51 -2.62 1.40 14.64
CA TRP A 51 -1.73 0.40 14.00
C TRP A 51 -2.23 -1.03 14.13
N ALA A 52 -2.93 -1.37 15.22
CA ALA A 52 -3.57 -2.67 15.40
C ALA A 52 -4.64 -2.95 14.34
N VAL A 53 -5.32 -1.92 13.83
CA VAL A 53 -6.27 -2.04 12.71
C VAL A 53 -5.56 -1.92 11.36
N TRP A 54 -4.65 -0.96 11.24
CA TRP A 54 -4.03 -0.60 9.97
C TRP A 54 -3.12 -1.71 9.40
N ILE A 55 -2.31 -2.36 10.25
CA ILE A 55 -1.42 -3.43 9.79
C ILE A 55 -2.21 -4.58 9.16
N PRO A 56 -3.23 -5.19 9.80
CA PRO A 56 -4.05 -6.22 9.17
C PRO A 56 -4.71 -5.77 7.86
N VAL A 57 -5.19 -4.53 7.79
CA VAL A 57 -5.83 -3.98 6.59
C VAL A 57 -4.82 -3.90 5.43
N THR A 58 -3.61 -3.37 5.68
CA THR A 58 -2.57 -3.29 4.64
C THR A 58 -2.08 -4.66 4.17
N VAL A 59 -2.05 -5.66 5.06
CA VAL A 59 -1.77 -7.05 4.68
C VAL A 59 -2.87 -7.62 3.78
N ALA A 60 -4.14 -7.38 4.11
CA ALA A 60 -5.27 -7.81 3.27
C ALA A 60 -5.23 -7.16 1.89
N PHE A 61 -4.91 -5.86 1.81
CA PHE A 61 -4.69 -5.16 0.53
C PHE A 61 -3.54 -5.78 -0.26
N GLY A 62 -2.42 -6.08 0.41
CA GLY A 62 -1.29 -6.76 -0.22
C GLY A 62 -1.69 -8.10 -0.85
N PHE A 63 -2.49 -8.92 -0.17
CA PHE A 63 -2.98 -10.17 -0.73
C PHE A 63 -3.96 -9.95 -1.89
N ALA A 64 -4.85 -8.97 -1.80
CA ALA A 64 -5.80 -8.65 -2.87
C ALA A 64 -5.07 -8.16 -4.14
N VAL A 65 -4.12 -7.23 -3.99
CA VAL A 65 -3.30 -6.70 -5.07
C VAL A 65 -2.42 -7.81 -5.66
N GLY A 66 -1.73 -8.57 -4.81
CA GLY A 66 -0.89 -9.68 -5.23
C GLY A 66 -1.67 -10.74 -6.00
N GLY A 67 -2.82 -11.17 -5.49
CA GLY A 67 -3.70 -12.13 -6.15
C GLY A 67 -4.25 -11.61 -7.48
N HIS A 68 -4.65 -10.33 -7.52
CA HIS A 68 -5.09 -9.68 -8.75
C HIS A 68 -3.99 -9.68 -9.80
N LEU A 69 -2.77 -9.27 -9.46
CA LEU A 69 -1.65 -9.16 -10.40
C LEU A 69 -1.13 -10.52 -10.85
N LEU A 70 -1.05 -11.50 -9.94
CA LEU A 70 -0.57 -12.86 -10.26
C LEU A 70 -1.55 -13.68 -11.11
N SER A 71 -2.84 -13.30 -11.14
CA SER A 71 -3.84 -13.98 -11.96
C SER A 71 -3.89 -13.49 -13.41
N ARG A 72 -3.13 -12.43 -13.76
CA ARG A 72 -3.11 -11.88 -15.12
C ARG A 72 -2.09 -12.61 -16.02
N PRO A 73 -2.39 -12.77 -17.32
CA PRO A 73 -1.45 -13.29 -18.30
C PRO A 73 -0.17 -12.43 -18.41
N ALA A 74 0.95 -13.04 -18.79
CA ALA A 74 2.25 -12.36 -18.90
C ALA A 74 2.31 -11.25 -19.97
N ASP A 75 1.44 -11.32 -20.99
CA ASP A 75 1.31 -10.31 -22.06
C ASP A 75 0.37 -9.15 -21.70
N ASP A 76 -0.36 -9.25 -20.58
CA ASP A 76 -1.28 -8.21 -20.13
C ASP A 76 -0.48 -7.04 -19.54
N ASP A 77 -0.87 -5.79 -19.83
CA ASP A 77 -0.14 -4.58 -19.38
C ASP A 77 -0.18 -4.47 -17.85
N THR A 78 0.77 -5.16 -17.21
CA THR A 78 0.78 -5.36 -15.76
C THR A 78 1.01 -4.04 -15.02
N ARG A 79 1.58 -3.04 -15.71
CA ARG A 79 1.72 -1.68 -15.19
C ARG A 79 0.37 -1.00 -15.11
N ARG A 80 -0.48 -1.11 -16.14
CA ARG A 80 -1.87 -0.61 -16.08
C ARG A 80 -2.65 -1.29 -14.96
N ALA A 81 -2.50 -2.60 -14.79
CA ALA A 81 -3.14 -3.33 -13.70
C ALA A 81 -2.67 -2.84 -12.31
N ALA A 82 -1.36 -2.62 -12.14
CA ALA A 82 -0.79 -2.07 -10.90
C ALA A 82 -1.32 -0.65 -10.61
N TRP A 83 -1.43 0.21 -11.63
CA TRP A 83 -2.05 1.52 -11.51
C TRP A 83 -3.51 1.45 -11.12
N ALA A 84 -4.30 0.61 -11.80
CA ALA A 84 -5.71 0.45 -11.50
C ALA A 84 -5.94 -0.06 -10.06
N ALA A 85 -5.20 -1.09 -9.65
CA ALA A 85 -5.24 -1.60 -8.28
C ALA A 85 -4.85 -0.52 -7.26
N SER A 86 -3.86 0.31 -7.59
CA SER A 86 -3.43 1.41 -6.73
C SER A 86 -4.51 2.46 -6.55
N LEU A 87 -5.18 2.87 -7.63
CA LEU A 87 -6.27 3.84 -7.58
C LEU A 87 -7.48 3.32 -6.79
N VAL A 88 -7.81 2.03 -6.93
CA VAL A 88 -8.91 1.39 -6.18
C VAL A 88 -8.68 1.45 -4.66
N ILE A 89 -7.43 1.34 -4.21
CA ILE A 89 -7.08 1.46 -2.78
C ILE A 89 -6.99 2.92 -2.36
N TRP A 90 -6.31 3.74 -3.17
CA TRP A 90 -5.98 5.12 -2.84
C TRP A 90 -7.20 6.04 -2.80
N VAL A 91 -8.12 5.93 -3.77
CA VAL A 91 -9.26 6.86 -3.90
C VAL A 91 -10.16 6.81 -2.65
N PRO A 92 -10.62 5.64 -2.17
CA PRO A 92 -11.45 5.59 -0.96
C PRO A 92 -10.73 6.10 0.28
N GLY A 93 -9.45 5.77 0.44
CA GLY A 93 -8.64 6.26 1.57
C GLY A 93 -8.52 7.80 1.57
N THR A 94 -8.27 8.37 0.39
CA THR A 94 -8.14 9.82 0.22
C THR A 94 -9.46 10.56 0.42
N ILE A 95 -10.55 10.01 -0.13
CA ILE A 95 -11.90 10.54 0.08
C ILE A 95 -12.27 10.45 1.57
N GLY A 96 -11.94 9.34 2.23
CA GLY A 96 -12.19 9.14 3.66
C GLY A 96 -11.59 10.24 4.54
N MET A 97 -10.38 10.72 4.21
CA MET A 97 -9.75 11.81 4.95
C MET A 97 -10.56 13.11 4.93
N ALA A 98 -11.34 13.38 3.88
CA ALA A 98 -12.19 14.58 3.83
C ALA A 98 -13.33 14.57 4.87
N PHE A 99 -13.61 13.41 5.46
CA PHE A 99 -14.62 13.23 6.51
C PHE A 99 -14.02 13.09 7.91
N VAL A 100 -12.68 13.14 8.05
CA VAL A 100 -12.02 13.10 9.35
C VAL A 100 -12.04 14.53 9.93
N PRO A 101 -12.70 14.74 11.08
CA PRO A 101 -12.70 16.05 11.72
C PRO A 101 -11.27 16.50 12.05
N GLY A 102 -11.02 17.81 12.09
CA GLY A 102 -9.73 18.32 12.52
C GLY A 102 -8.55 18.16 11.55
N LEU A 103 -8.68 17.41 10.46
CA LEU A 103 -7.66 17.38 9.41
C LEU A 103 -7.64 18.69 8.61
N THR A 104 -6.46 19.26 8.42
CA THR A 104 -6.28 20.42 7.54
C THR A 104 -6.18 19.97 6.08
N PRO A 105 -6.62 20.79 5.10
CA PRO A 105 -6.48 20.45 3.68
C PRO A 105 -5.04 20.14 3.27
N ARG A 106 -4.06 20.80 3.91
CA ARG A 106 -2.64 20.57 3.67
C ARG A 106 -2.22 19.15 4.03
N ILE A 107 -2.67 18.63 5.18
CA ILE A 107 -2.37 17.25 5.59
C ILE A 107 -3.10 16.25 4.73
N MET A 108 -4.36 16.49 4.38
CA MET A 108 -5.11 15.62 3.48
C MET A 108 -4.38 15.45 2.13
N VAL A 109 -3.89 16.55 1.56
CA VAL A 109 -3.11 16.52 0.31
C VAL A 109 -1.78 15.82 0.50
N LEU A 110 -1.03 16.17 1.56
CA LEU A 110 0.28 15.60 1.83
C LEU A 110 0.21 14.08 2.06
N ASP A 111 -0.67 13.65 2.96
CA ASP A 111 -0.90 12.23 3.24
C ASP A 111 -1.43 11.53 1.99
N GLY A 112 -2.38 12.13 1.28
CA GLY A 112 -2.91 11.59 0.03
C GLY A 112 -1.83 11.34 -1.02
N VAL A 113 -0.91 12.29 -1.23
CA VAL A 113 0.21 12.13 -2.17
C VAL A 113 1.16 11.03 -1.72
N VAL A 114 1.55 11.01 -0.44
CA VAL A 114 2.42 9.98 0.12
C VAL A 114 1.78 8.60 -0.02
N ASN A 115 0.49 8.49 0.26
CA ASN A 115 -0.28 7.27 0.18
C ASN A 115 -0.36 6.77 -1.27
N LEU A 116 -0.62 7.65 -2.24
CA LEU A 116 -0.59 7.29 -3.67
C LEU A 116 0.77 6.72 -4.09
N VAL A 117 1.85 7.41 -3.73
CA VAL A 117 3.21 6.98 -4.06
C VAL A 117 3.52 5.64 -3.40
N ALA A 118 3.17 5.47 -2.12
CA ALA A 118 3.41 4.22 -1.39
C ALA A 118 2.66 3.03 -1.99
N VAL A 119 1.36 3.18 -2.27
CA VAL A 119 0.53 2.14 -2.90
C VAL A 119 1.06 1.79 -4.29
N LEU A 120 1.39 2.80 -5.10
CA LEU A 120 1.90 2.58 -6.45
C LEU A 120 3.25 1.86 -6.45
N VAL A 121 4.20 2.33 -5.64
CA VAL A 121 5.53 1.71 -5.55
C VAL A 121 5.42 0.29 -5.02
N ALA A 122 4.63 0.05 -3.96
CA ALA A 122 4.39 -1.29 -3.44
C ALA A 122 3.84 -2.22 -4.53
N SER A 123 2.86 -1.75 -5.30
CA SER A 123 2.23 -2.51 -6.39
C SER A 123 3.22 -2.80 -7.52
N LEU A 124 4.03 -1.83 -7.93
CA LEU A 124 5.05 -2.01 -8.97
C LEU A 124 6.19 -2.96 -8.53
N VAL A 125 6.62 -2.87 -7.26
CA VAL A 125 7.65 -3.76 -6.71
C VAL A 125 7.21 -5.21 -6.79
N VAL A 126 5.96 -5.50 -6.42
CA VAL A 126 5.47 -6.87 -6.48
C VAL A 126 5.17 -7.35 -7.90
N THR A 127 4.78 -6.45 -8.80
CA THR A 127 4.65 -6.74 -10.24
C THR A 127 5.99 -7.10 -10.89
N GLY A 128 7.04 -6.31 -10.64
CA GLY A 128 8.32 -6.42 -11.37
C GLY A 128 9.39 -7.26 -10.68
N GLY A 129 9.41 -7.28 -9.35
CA GLY A 129 10.47 -7.90 -8.55
C GLY A 129 10.22 -9.38 -8.25
N MET A 130 9.01 -9.74 -7.80
CA MET A 130 8.72 -11.12 -7.39
C MET A 130 8.49 -12.09 -8.54
N GLY A 131 8.01 -11.61 -9.70
CA GLY A 131 7.91 -12.44 -10.90
C GLY A 131 9.28 -12.93 -11.42
N ARG A 132 10.34 -12.17 -11.16
CA ARG A 132 11.72 -12.53 -11.55
C ARG A 132 12.43 -13.37 -10.49
N LEU A 133 12.17 -13.11 -9.21
CA LEU A 133 12.79 -13.82 -8.08
C LEU A 133 12.23 -15.23 -7.86
N LEU A 134 10.97 -15.47 -8.21
CA LEU A 134 10.30 -16.74 -7.94
C LEU A 134 10.32 -17.73 -9.12
N GLY A 135 10.91 -17.34 -10.26
CA GLY A 135 11.04 -18.17 -11.46
C GLY A 135 9.70 -18.61 -12.08
N PRO A 136 9.70 -19.05 -13.35
CA PRO A 136 8.63 -19.90 -13.84
C PRO A 136 8.70 -21.23 -13.06
N ASP A 137 7.56 -21.67 -12.52
CA ASP A 137 7.46 -22.96 -11.83
C ASP A 137 8.01 -24.06 -12.78
N ALA A 138 9.01 -24.80 -12.33
CA ALA A 138 9.57 -25.98 -12.99
C ALA A 138 8.59 -27.18 -12.95
N SER A 139 7.30 -26.94 -13.18
CA SER A 139 6.25 -27.96 -13.19
C SER A 139 5.43 -27.99 -14.49
N GLU A 140 5.90 -27.31 -15.55
CA GLU A 140 5.32 -27.44 -16.90
C GLU A 140 6.01 -28.53 -17.74
N ASN A 141 6.84 -29.37 -17.11
CA ASN A 141 7.44 -30.55 -17.70
C ASN A 141 7.12 -31.78 -16.86
N THR A 142 5.88 -32.24 -16.91
CA THR A 142 5.58 -33.67 -16.74
C THR A 142 4.71 -34.10 -17.93
N PRO A 143 5.13 -35.15 -18.66
CA PRO A 143 4.50 -35.60 -19.91
C PRO A 143 3.07 -36.12 -19.71
#